data_AF-A0A972KFR5-F1
#
_entry.id   AF-A0A972KFR5-F1
#
_cell.length_a   1.000
_cell.length_b   1.000
_cell.length_c   1.000
_cell.angle_alpha   90.00
_cell.angle_beta   90.00
_cell.angle_gamma   90.00
#
_symmetry.space_group_name_H-M   'P 1'
#
loop_
_entity.id
_entity.type
_entity.pdbx_description
1 polymer ?
#
loop_
_entity_poly.entity_id
_entity_poly.type
_entity_poly.pdbx_seq_one_letter_code
_entity_poly.pdbx_strand_id
1 'polypeptide(L)'
;MAKKGYQGSIILELLIVLLALLLVAVILIPDKIWKEEEFLTKTCRYNINAIYEAERYYFRMNEAYTDSLQKLVTFIQGDSSLQTRNKIVQLTRSLYSVIQNVLGNPTIREVATLSSALAEIQGDLRANERYFRKYEEILNEKDAISTDISRVDNSALFANFSYLKNYVDSLTNLKSNISNYTLQNAALYAKKYVDSISVYLPLIERAAVYEYWSQLYSRIDAFVKAVEKTDIVRVSSVSDRLKKFLARGDNAIKRLMATELQQSVNHLNDIAGNIQSVYDTYVSPGMFSISQRRGLLKLSEVDSILLTFNESNFMCPDNHKPYIVVVRGGHLTIECPNLLDEFQQQLQQAVEPVTNLSVFHYMSEIDTVLDSTYQTMDQVRPFIRRYTDILLDMKELMAELQGFNVSSYQYAREVKDFVDTVKVEKRLSVLKPMIEDILNPMDTLATRLETHNFSDLEEKMDYLGSKIQKLDSLIENTKLPRRVRAKVVKFYPSFEPVFDILNQLKSAGDSQEAQQLRVAAQAIEKSLVEVLNGYRERMYVIFYKKHINHGYIKDRLKSWEQE
;
A
#
# COMPACT_ATOMS: atom_id res chain seq x y z
N MET A 1 -6.60 -40.09 69.33
CA MET A 1 -7.33 -39.25 68.35
C MET A 1 -6.71 -39.50 66.98
N ALA A 2 -7.39 -40.30 66.14
CA ALA A 2 -6.87 -40.74 64.86
C ALA A 2 -6.85 -39.60 63.83
N LYS A 3 -5.68 -39.36 63.23
CA LYS A 3 -5.51 -38.49 62.05
C LYS A 3 -6.33 -39.07 60.89
N LYS A 4 -7.49 -38.49 60.60
CA LYS A 4 -8.17 -38.68 59.30
C LYS A 4 -7.33 -37.98 58.24
N GLY A 5 -6.44 -38.72 57.57
CA GLY A 5 -5.84 -38.27 56.32
C GLY A 5 -6.96 -38.19 55.29
N TYR A 6 -7.30 -36.96 54.88
CA TYR A 6 -8.14 -36.74 53.72
C TYR A 6 -7.41 -37.29 52.50
N GLN A 7 -7.79 -38.47 52.03
CA GLN A 7 -7.46 -38.91 50.68
C GLN A 7 -8.19 -37.95 49.73
N GLY A 8 -7.47 -36.95 49.22
CA GLY A 8 -7.96 -36.13 48.12
C GLY A 8 -8.40 -37.06 47.00
N SER A 9 -9.63 -36.88 46.52
CA SER A 9 -10.15 -37.69 45.43
C SER A 9 -9.26 -37.48 44.21
N ILE A 10 -8.51 -38.52 43.81
CA ILE A 10 -7.65 -38.55 42.61
C ILE A 10 -8.45 -38.08 41.38
N ILE A 11 -9.76 -38.35 41.37
CA ILE A 11 -10.69 -37.93 40.32
C ILE A 11 -10.79 -36.39 40.24
N LEU A 12 -10.84 -35.69 41.38
CA LEU A 12 -10.90 -34.23 41.41
C LEU A 12 -9.58 -33.60 40.96
N GLU A 13 -8.44 -34.16 41.36
CA GLU A 13 -7.13 -33.68 40.92
C GLU A 13 -6.97 -33.83 39.41
N LEU A 14 -7.34 -34.98 38.85
CA LEU A 14 -7.30 -35.23 37.41
C LEU A 14 -8.27 -34.30 36.65
N LEU A 15 -9.46 -34.04 37.20
CA LEU A 15 -10.43 -33.12 36.63
C LEU A 15 -9.94 -31.66 36.64
N ILE A 16 -9.30 -31.21 37.72
CA ILE A 16 -8.71 -29.87 37.80
C ILE A 16 -7.60 -29.72 36.76
N VAL A 17 -6.72 -30.71 36.62
CA VAL A 17 -5.66 -30.69 35.60
C VAL A 17 -6.25 -30.64 34.18
N LEU A 18 -7.30 -31.42 33.92
CA LEU A 18 -7.98 -31.43 32.62
C LEU A 18 -8.67 -30.09 32.32
N LEU A 19 -9.34 -29.47 33.29
CA LEU A 19 -9.94 -28.15 33.14
C LEU A 19 -8.90 -27.05 32.96
N ALA A 20 -7.76 -27.13 33.66
CA ALA A 20 -6.65 -26.20 33.48
C ALA A 20 -6.05 -26.32 32.07
N LEU A 21 -5.87 -27.54 31.55
CA LEU A 21 -5.43 -27.77 30.17
C LEU A 21 -6.43 -27.23 29.14
N LEU A 22 -7.73 -27.43 29.37
CA LEU A 22 -8.78 -26.90 28.50
C LEU A 22 -8.77 -25.37 28.50
N LEU A 23 -8.61 -24.74 29.68
CA LEU A 23 -8.51 -23.29 29.80
C LEU A 23 -7.30 -22.73 29.06
N VAL A 24 -6.13 -23.39 29.17
CA VAL A 24 -4.93 -23.02 28.40
C VAL A 24 -5.17 -23.16 26.90
N ALA A 25 -5.80 -24.24 26.45
CA ALA A 25 -6.12 -24.45 25.04
C ALA A 25 -7.09 -23.38 24.49
N VAL A 26 -8.09 -22.97 25.27
CA VAL A 26 -9.06 -21.94 24.89
C VAL A 26 -8.42 -20.57 24.70
N ILE A 27 -7.29 -20.30 25.36
CA ILE A 27 -6.55 -19.05 25.20
C ILE A 27 -5.55 -19.14 24.03
N LEU A 28 -4.80 -20.25 23.91
CA LEU A 28 -3.71 -20.36 22.94
C LEU A 28 -4.18 -20.65 21.50
N ILE A 29 -5.29 -21.39 21.32
CA ILE A 29 -5.75 -21.78 19.98
C ILE A 29 -6.25 -20.55 19.19
N PRO A 30 -7.12 -19.67 19.72
CA PRO A 30 -7.54 -18.45 19.01
C PRO A 30 -6.39 -17.52 18.65
N ASP A 31 -5.46 -17.30 19.57
CA ASP A 31 -4.29 -16.45 19.32
C ASP A 31 -3.43 -16.99 18.17
N LYS A 32 -3.26 -18.32 18.10
CA LYS A 32 -2.56 -18.97 16.97
C LYS A 32 -3.33 -18.78 15.65
N ILE A 33 -4.64 -18.96 15.66
CA ILE A 33 -5.49 -18.79 14.46
C ILE A 33 -5.43 -17.36 13.96
N TRP A 34 -5.59 -16.35 14.83
CA TRP A 34 -5.54 -14.94 14.43
C TRP A 34 -4.17 -14.54 13.88
N LYS A 35 -3.08 -15.04 14.48
CA LYS A 35 -1.73 -14.82 13.95
C LYS A 35 -1.54 -15.45 12.57
N GLU A 36 -2.12 -16.63 12.34
CA GLU A 36 -2.09 -17.30 11.04
C GLU A 36 -2.91 -16.52 10.00
N GLU A 37 -4.11 -16.05 10.34
CA GLU A 37 -4.95 -15.20 9.48
C GLU A 37 -4.26 -13.88 9.11
N GLU A 38 -3.66 -13.21 10.09
CA GLU A 38 -2.91 -11.97 9.87
C GLU A 38 -1.68 -12.22 9.00
N PHE A 39 -0.95 -13.31 9.25
CA PHE A 39 0.19 -13.72 8.44
C PHE A 39 -0.22 -14.02 6.99
N LEU A 40 -1.29 -14.78 6.78
CA LEU A 40 -1.81 -15.10 5.45
C LEU A 40 -2.23 -13.82 4.72
N THR A 41 -2.99 -12.94 5.38
CA THR A 41 -3.44 -11.67 4.78
C THR A 41 -2.27 -10.78 4.39
N LYS A 42 -1.30 -10.61 5.29
CA LYS A 42 -0.08 -9.82 5.02
C LYS A 42 0.73 -10.42 3.89
N THR A 43 0.92 -11.73 3.88
CA THR A 43 1.69 -12.43 2.84
C THR A 43 0.99 -12.34 1.49
N CYS A 44 -0.34 -12.52 1.46
CA CYS A 44 -1.11 -12.40 0.23
C CYS A 44 -1.03 -11.00 -0.37
N ARG A 45 -1.28 -9.97 0.43
CA ARG A 45 -1.21 -8.57 -0.03
C ARG A 45 0.22 -8.18 -0.42
N TYR A 46 1.22 -8.66 0.31
CA TYR A 46 2.62 -8.51 -0.04
C TYR A 46 2.94 -9.14 -1.39
N ASN A 47 2.49 -10.38 -1.64
CA ASN A 47 2.68 -11.10 -2.90
C ASN A 47 2.04 -10.36 -4.08
N ILE A 48 0.79 -9.90 -3.94
CA ILE A 48 0.11 -9.09 -4.95
C ILE A 48 0.92 -7.82 -5.27
N ASN A 49 1.37 -7.11 -4.23
CA ASN A 49 2.18 -5.90 -4.39
C ASN A 49 3.55 -6.20 -5.01
N ALA A 50 4.15 -7.34 -4.68
CA ALA A 50 5.45 -7.76 -5.19
C ALA A 50 5.38 -8.08 -6.69
N ILE A 51 4.38 -8.85 -7.11
CA ILE A 51 4.13 -9.12 -8.54
C ILE A 51 3.86 -7.80 -9.27
N TYR A 52 3.10 -6.88 -8.66
CA TYR A 52 2.79 -5.58 -9.27
C TYR A 52 4.03 -4.72 -9.53
N GLU A 53 4.86 -4.56 -8.50
CA GLU A 53 6.09 -3.78 -8.64
C GLU A 53 7.12 -4.47 -9.53
N ALA A 54 7.16 -5.81 -9.54
CA ALA A 54 7.97 -6.60 -10.47
C ALA A 54 7.58 -6.32 -11.93
N GLU A 55 6.30 -6.45 -12.28
CA GLU A 55 5.78 -6.17 -13.62
C GLU A 55 6.02 -4.72 -14.04
N ARG A 56 5.81 -3.76 -13.13
CA ARG A 56 6.13 -2.35 -13.40
C ARG A 56 7.61 -2.12 -13.63
N TYR A 57 8.47 -2.79 -12.89
CA TYR A 57 9.91 -2.70 -13.06
C TYR A 57 10.33 -3.24 -14.44
N TYR A 58 9.76 -4.38 -14.84
CA TYR A 58 9.96 -4.95 -16.17
C TYR A 58 9.46 -4.02 -17.29
N PHE A 59 8.26 -3.45 -17.14
CA PHE A 59 7.68 -2.51 -18.09
C PHE A 59 8.54 -1.27 -18.30
N ARG A 60 9.13 -0.70 -17.25
CA ARG A 60 10.02 0.48 -17.37
C ARG A 60 11.26 0.22 -18.22
N MET A 61 11.71 -1.03 -18.31
CA MET A 61 12.93 -1.40 -19.03
C MET A 61 12.65 -1.95 -20.43
N ASN A 62 11.47 -2.55 -20.65
CA ASN A 62 11.13 -3.24 -21.90
C ASN A 62 9.94 -2.61 -22.66
N GLU A 63 9.30 -1.57 -22.11
CA GLU A 63 8.10 -0.90 -22.64
C GLU A 63 6.88 -1.82 -22.85
N ALA A 64 6.93 -3.03 -22.31
CA ALA A 64 5.87 -4.03 -22.34
C ALA A 64 5.87 -4.84 -21.04
N TYR A 65 4.70 -5.33 -20.63
CA TYR A 65 4.57 -6.29 -19.53
C TYR A 65 4.95 -7.70 -19.99
N THR A 66 5.34 -8.57 -19.06
CA THR A 66 5.67 -9.96 -19.40
C THR A 66 4.45 -10.86 -19.28
N ASP A 67 4.39 -11.85 -20.16
CA ASP A 67 3.39 -12.93 -20.14
C ASP A 67 3.89 -14.16 -19.35
N SER A 68 5.17 -14.14 -18.94
CA SER A 68 5.84 -15.28 -18.36
C SER A 68 6.46 -14.95 -17.01
N LEU A 69 6.02 -15.74 -16.04
CA LEU A 69 6.53 -15.82 -14.67
C LEU A 69 8.06 -15.98 -14.62
N GLN A 70 8.57 -16.96 -15.36
CA GLN A 70 9.99 -17.30 -15.35
C GLN A 70 10.84 -16.16 -15.89
N LYS A 71 10.35 -15.49 -16.94
CA LYS A 71 11.02 -14.31 -17.50
C LYS A 71 11.11 -13.20 -16.46
N LEU A 72 10.03 -12.95 -15.70
CA LEU A 72 10.01 -11.91 -14.68
C LEU A 72 11.02 -12.18 -13.56
N VAL A 73 11.03 -13.40 -13.03
CA VAL A 73 11.96 -13.81 -11.96
C VAL A 73 13.40 -13.73 -12.46
N THR A 74 13.69 -14.29 -13.64
CA THR A 74 15.03 -14.29 -14.23
C THR A 74 15.53 -12.87 -14.49
N PHE A 75 14.65 -11.99 -14.97
CA PHE A 75 14.95 -10.58 -15.20
C PHE A 75 15.36 -9.86 -13.91
N ILE A 76 14.57 -10.02 -12.84
CA ILE A 76 14.85 -9.36 -11.55
C ILE A 76 16.12 -9.92 -10.90
N GLN A 77 16.29 -11.24 -10.93
CA GLN A 77 17.49 -11.89 -10.36
C GLN A 77 18.76 -11.56 -11.15
N GLY A 78 18.64 -11.38 -12.46
CA GLY A 78 19.73 -10.96 -13.34
C GLY A 78 20.09 -9.47 -13.27
N ASP A 79 19.32 -8.65 -12.57
CA ASP A 79 19.56 -7.21 -12.49
C ASP A 79 20.78 -6.86 -11.63
N SER A 80 21.90 -6.60 -12.31
CA SER A 80 23.15 -6.20 -11.69
C SER A 80 23.06 -4.89 -10.89
N SER A 81 22.15 -3.98 -11.25
CA SER A 81 21.98 -2.69 -10.57
C SER A 81 21.31 -2.87 -9.21
N LEU A 82 20.32 -3.77 -9.12
CA LEU A 82 19.62 -4.11 -7.89
C LEU A 82 20.55 -4.84 -6.93
N GLN A 83 21.31 -5.82 -7.43
CA GLN A 83 22.33 -6.53 -6.65
C GLN A 83 23.43 -5.58 -6.16
N THR A 84 23.85 -4.63 -6.99
CA THR A 84 24.82 -3.59 -6.60
C THR A 84 24.27 -2.72 -5.47
N ARG A 85 23.02 -2.27 -5.55
CA ARG A 85 22.36 -1.49 -4.48
C ARG A 85 22.27 -2.30 -3.17
N ASN A 86 21.87 -3.57 -3.24
CA ASN A 86 21.86 -4.46 -2.08
C ASN A 86 23.25 -4.58 -1.45
N LYS A 87 24.28 -4.75 -2.28
CA LYS A 87 25.66 -4.86 -1.82
C LYS A 87 26.12 -3.58 -1.13
N ILE A 88 25.78 -2.40 -1.65
CA ILE A 88 26.06 -1.11 -0.98
C ILE A 88 25.40 -1.07 0.39
N VAL A 89 24.16 -1.53 0.53
CA VAL A 89 23.46 -1.58 1.83
C VAL A 89 24.17 -2.50 2.82
N GLN A 90 24.55 -3.70 2.38
CA GLN A 90 25.30 -4.65 3.22
C GLN A 90 26.64 -4.05 3.69
N LEU A 91 27.39 -3.44 2.77
CA LEU A 91 28.66 -2.79 3.08
C LEU A 91 28.43 -1.63 4.06
N THR A 92 27.49 -0.73 3.77
CA THR A 92 27.15 0.41 4.65
C THR A 92 26.80 -0.05 6.06
N ARG A 93 25.99 -1.11 6.20
CA ARG A 93 25.61 -1.68 7.50
C ARG A 93 26.80 -2.30 8.22
N SER A 94 27.70 -2.96 7.51
CA SER A 94 28.94 -3.48 8.08
C SER A 94 29.80 -2.34 8.67
N LEU A 95 30.07 -1.28 7.91
CA LEU A 95 30.82 -0.13 8.41
C LEU A 95 30.09 0.55 9.58
N TYR A 96 28.78 0.77 9.47
CA TYR A 96 27.97 1.36 10.53
C TYR A 96 28.04 0.55 11.82
N SER A 97 27.95 -0.77 11.74
CA SER A 97 28.05 -1.67 12.90
C SER A 97 29.42 -1.59 13.56
N VAL A 98 30.51 -1.57 12.78
CA VAL A 98 31.85 -1.46 13.35
C VAL A 98 32.06 -0.10 14.01
N ILE A 99 31.63 1.01 13.39
CA ILE A 99 31.66 2.33 14.03
C ILE A 99 30.85 2.35 15.33
N GLN A 100 29.67 1.71 15.33
CA GLN A 100 28.85 1.59 16.52
C GLN A 100 29.53 0.80 17.64
N ASN A 101 30.28 -0.25 17.31
CA ASN A 101 31.05 -1.01 18.31
C ASN A 101 32.15 -0.16 18.94
N VAL A 102 32.84 0.68 18.16
CA VAL A 102 33.81 1.65 18.70
C VAL A 102 33.14 2.64 19.64
N LEU A 103 32.04 3.26 19.21
CA LEU A 103 31.29 4.20 20.05
C LEU A 103 30.63 3.53 21.27
N GLY A 104 30.50 2.21 21.25
CA GLY A 104 30.02 1.38 22.35
C GLY A 104 31.09 1.02 23.39
N ASN A 105 32.37 1.27 23.10
CA ASN A 105 33.44 1.11 24.07
C ASN A 105 33.14 1.97 25.32
N PRO A 106 33.29 1.43 26.56
CA PRO A 106 32.85 2.11 27.77
C PRO A 106 33.38 3.55 27.90
N THR A 107 34.70 3.74 27.79
CA THR A 107 35.31 5.08 27.92
C THR A 107 34.87 6.02 26.80
N ILE A 108 34.87 5.55 25.54
CA ILE A 108 34.45 6.35 24.37
C ILE A 108 32.98 6.76 24.48
N ARG A 109 32.10 5.85 24.93
CA ARG A 109 30.68 6.10 25.12
C ARG A 109 30.44 7.20 26.16
N GLU A 110 31.17 7.19 27.27
CA GLU A 110 31.05 8.23 28.28
C GLU A 110 31.59 9.59 27.77
N VAL A 111 32.68 9.60 26.98
CA VAL A 111 33.17 10.82 26.30
C VAL A 111 32.12 11.37 25.33
N ALA A 112 31.52 10.52 24.49
CA ALA A 112 30.46 10.91 23.57
C ALA A 112 29.23 11.45 24.30
N THR A 113 28.86 10.82 25.43
CA THR A 113 27.72 11.23 26.27
C THR A 113 27.97 12.59 26.91
N LEU A 114 29.18 12.84 27.41
CA LEU A 114 29.56 14.15 27.93
C LEU A 114 29.54 15.21 26.84
N SER A 115 30.12 14.93 25.68
CA SER A 115 30.14 15.85 24.54
C SER A 115 28.73 16.25 24.10
N SER A 116 27.83 15.27 23.95
CA SER A 116 26.42 15.50 23.66
C SER A 116 25.73 16.34 24.75
N ALA A 117 26.04 16.12 26.03
CA ALA A 117 25.49 16.93 27.11
C ALA A 117 25.97 18.38 27.07
N LEU A 118 27.26 18.61 26.83
CA LEU A 118 27.84 19.94 26.67
C LEU A 118 27.23 20.70 25.48
N ALA A 119 27.09 20.01 24.33
CA ALA A 119 26.47 20.59 23.14
C ALA A 119 24.98 20.94 23.36
N GLU A 120 24.24 20.07 24.05
CA GLU A 120 22.83 20.34 24.40
C GLU A 120 22.68 21.50 25.40
N ILE A 121 23.56 21.60 26.40
CA ILE A 121 23.60 22.75 27.33
C ILE A 121 23.87 24.04 26.55
N GLN A 122 24.91 24.05 25.72
CA GLN A 122 25.26 25.24 24.93
C GLN A 122 24.16 25.62 23.94
N GLY A 123 23.53 24.63 23.30
CA GLY A 123 22.39 24.83 22.41
C GLY A 123 21.19 25.43 23.14
N ASP A 124 20.86 24.92 24.33
CA ASP A 124 19.71 25.40 25.10
C ASP A 124 19.95 26.80 25.68
N LEU A 125 21.18 27.11 26.11
CA LEU A 125 21.59 28.45 26.52
C LEU A 125 21.47 29.48 25.38
N ARG A 126 21.85 29.10 24.15
CA ARG A 126 21.70 29.98 22.97
C ARG A 126 20.24 30.15 22.57
N ALA A 127 19.48 29.06 22.50
CA ALA A 127 18.08 29.09 22.07
C ALA A 127 17.17 29.91 23.02
N ASN A 128 17.54 30.01 24.30
CA ASN A 128 16.75 30.72 25.32
C ASN A 128 17.31 32.12 25.65
N GLU A 129 18.28 32.64 24.90
CA GLU A 129 18.94 33.92 25.20
C GLU A 129 17.96 35.08 25.36
N ARG A 130 16.87 35.11 24.58
CA ARG A 130 15.84 36.15 24.66
C ARG A 130 15.24 36.31 26.06
N TYR A 131 15.14 35.22 26.83
CA TYR A 131 14.61 35.23 28.19
C TYR A 131 15.63 35.75 29.19
N PHE A 132 16.92 35.52 28.93
CA PHE A 132 18.02 35.96 29.80
C PHE A 132 18.30 37.46 29.69
N ARG A 133 17.98 38.10 28.56
CA ARG A 133 18.21 39.55 28.34
C ARG A 133 17.53 40.47 29.37
N LYS A 134 16.47 40.00 30.03
CA LYS A 134 15.80 40.74 31.11
C LYS A 134 16.65 40.80 32.40
N TYR A 135 17.61 39.90 32.56
CA TYR A 135 18.40 39.70 33.77
C TYR A 135 19.89 39.73 33.40
N GLU A 136 20.52 40.89 33.50
CA GLU A 136 21.91 41.12 33.09
C GLU A 136 22.89 40.11 33.71
N GLU A 137 22.75 39.81 35.00
CA GLU A 137 23.57 38.81 35.71
C GLU A 137 23.43 37.39 35.10
N ILE A 138 22.21 36.99 34.72
CA ILE A 138 21.95 35.69 34.09
C ILE A 138 22.53 35.67 32.68
N LEU A 139 22.39 36.75 31.92
CA LEU A 139 22.95 36.84 30.57
C LEU A 139 24.48 36.74 30.59
N ASN A 140 25.14 37.50 31.46
CA ASN A 140 26.59 37.48 31.63
C ASN A 140 27.08 36.08 32.06
N GLU A 141 26.37 35.45 32.99
CA GLU A 141 26.71 34.10 33.46
C GLU A 141 26.51 33.04 32.38
N LYS A 142 25.46 33.15 31.56
CA LYS A 142 25.25 32.29 30.38
C LYS A 142 26.40 32.39 29.39
N ASP A 143 26.91 33.59 29.12
CA ASP A 143 28.02 33.80 28.18
C ASP A 143 29.34 33.25 28.74
N ALA A 144 29.55 33.40 30.05
CA ALA A 144 30.71 32.83 30.73
C ALA A 144 30.67 31.29 30.76
N ILE A 145 29.51 30.68 31.05
CA ILE A 145 29.31 29.22 30.93
C ILE A 145 29.55 28.77 29.49
N SER A 146 29.02 29.49 28.49
CA SER A 146 29.22 29.14 27.08
C SER A 146 30.69 29.18 26.68
N THR A 147 31.46 30.12 27.25
CA THR A 147 32.90 30.24 27.08
C THR A 147 33.62 29.06 27.73
N ASP A 148 33.26 28.69 28.97
CA ASP A 148 33.86 27.54 29.67
C ASP A 148 33.56 26.22 28.96
N ILE A 149 32.33 26.00 28.49
CA ILE A 149 32.01 24.82 27.67
C ILE A 149 32.91 24.76 26.42
N SER A 150 33.11 25.89 25.73
CA SER A 150 33.95 25.95 24.53
C SER A 150 35.44 25.73 24.82
N ARG A 151 35.90 26.01 26.05
CA ARG A 151 37.28 25.72 26.48
C ARG A 151 37.54 24.22 26.63
N VAL A 152 36.51 23.39 26.82
CA VAL A 152 36.67 21.92 26.86
C VAL A 152 37.28 21.38 25.57
N ASP A 153 36.99 22.02 24.43
CA ASP A 153 37.46 21.57 23.12
C ASP A 153 38.93 21.90 22.84
N ASN A 154 39.53 22.84 23.60
CA ASN A 154 40.87 23.38 23.35
C ASN A 154 41.65 23.64 24.66
N SER A 155 41.41 22.84 25.70
CA SER A 155 42.03 23.07 27.02
C SER A 155 43.48 22.64 27.05
N ALA A 156 44.37 23.54 27.48
CA ALA A 156 45.77 23.20 27.74
C ALA A 156 45.95 22.28 28.97
N LEU A 157 44.97 22.26 29.89
CA LEU A 157 45.04 21.47 31.13
C LEU A 157 44.76 19.97 30.89
N PHE A 158 44.07 19.64 29.79
CA PHE A 158 43.68 18.28 29.45
C PHE A 158 43.64 18.10 27.93
N ALA A 159 44.75 18.41 27.28
CA ALA A 159 44.84 18.45 25.82
C ALA A 159 44.51 17.08 25.18
N ASN A 160 44.97 15.97 25.76
CA ASN A 160 44.69 14.65 25.21
C ASN A 160 43.19 14.31 25.29
N PHE A 161 42.52 14.70 26.37
CA PHE A 161 41.05 14.58 26.46
C PHE A 161 40.33 15.42 25.40
N SER A 162 40.73 16.67 25.19
CA SER A 162 40.14 17.54 24.16
C SER A 162 40.30 16.94 22.76
N TYR A 163 41.49 16.43 22.43
CA TYR A 163 41.71 15.73 21.16
C TYR A 163 40.84 14.47 21.03
N LEU A 164 40.82 13.63 22.06
CA LEU A 164 39.98 12.43 22.09
C LEU A 164 38.51 12.79 21.83
N LYS A 165 37.96 13.78 22.54
CA LYS A 165 36.59 14.25 22.37
C LYS A 165 36.31 14.65 20.93
N ASN A 166 37.18 15.47 20.32
CA ASN A 166 37.00 15.94 18.94
C ASN A 166 36.97 14.80 17.92
N TYR A 167 37.78 13.75 18.11
CA TYR A 167 37.74 12.56 17.24
C TYR A 167 36.50 11.70 17.48
N VAL A 168 36.04 11.57 18.72
CA VAL A 168 34.78 10.87 19.06
C VAL A 168 33.58 11.60 18.45
N ASP A 169 33.56 12.93 18.50
CA ASP A 169 32.53 13.76 17.86
C ASP A 169 32.56 13.59 16.34
N SER A 170 33.75 13.60 15.73
CA SER A 170 33.94 13.38 14.30
C SER A 170 33.45 12.00 13.85
N LEU A 171 33.72 10.96 14.65
CA LEU A 171 33.26 9.60 14.39
C LEU A 171 31.73 9.46 14.56
N THR A 172 31.16 10.12 15.56
CA THR A 172 29.70 10.18 15.78
C THR A 172 29.00 10.90 14.63
N ASN A 173 29.57 12.00 14.16
CA ASN A 173 29.07 12.74 13.01
C ASN A 173 29.14 11.90 11.73
N LEU A 174 30.26 11.20 11.51
CA LEU A 174 30.43 10.29 10.38
C LEU A 174 29.38 9.17 10.40
N LYS A 175 29.09 8.58 11.55
CA LYS A 175 28.04 7.55 11.71
C LYS A 175 26.67 8.07 11.26
N SER A 176 26.28 9.25 11.73
CA SER A 176 24.98 9.85 11.41
C SER A 176 24.87 10.26 9.93
N ASN A 177 26.00 10.64 9.32
CA ASN A 177 26.07 11.15 7.96
C ASN A 177 26.74 10.18 6.98
N ILE A 178 26.75 8.88 7.28
CA ILE A 178 27.49 7.87 6.49
C ILE A 178 27.04 7.82 5.02
N SER A 179 25.78 8.16 4.74
CA SER A 179 25.22 8.23 3.38
C SER A 179 25.71 9.43 2.55
N ASN A 180 26.33 10.43 3.20
CA ASN A 180 26.86 11.61 2.52
C ASN A 180 28.25 11.37 1.92
N TYR A 181 28.89 10.25 2.31
CA TYR A 181 30.23 9.88 1.89
C TYR A 181 30.18 8.64 1.00
N THR A 182 31.20 8.50 0.15
CA THR A 182 31.50 7.20 -0.47
C THR A 182 31.93 6.22 0.62
N LEU A 183 31.66 4.93 0.44
CA LEU A 183 32.02 3.93 1.45
C LEU A 183 33.53 3.89 1.71
N GLN A 184 34.35 4.08 0.68
CA GLN A 184 35.80 4.20 0.81
C GLN A 184 36.22 5.39 1.69
N ASN A 185 35.67 6.58 1.42
CA ASN A 185 36.01 7.77 2.20
C ASN A 185 35.50 7.65 3.63
N ALA A 186 34.28 7.12 3.82
CA ALA A 186 33.73 6.87 5.14
C ALA A 186 34.61 5.90 5.94
N ALA A 187 35.01 4.77 5.35
CA ALA A 187 35.89 3.80 6.00
C ALA A 187 37.26 4.40 6.32
N LEU A 188 37.84 5.19 5.41
CA LEU A 188 39.12 5.87 5.62
C LEU A 188 39.03 6.89 6.76
N TYR A 189 37.96 7.70 6.82
CA TYR A 189 37.76 8.65 7.91
C TYR A 189 37.53 7.93 9.24
N ALA A 190 36.70 6.89 9.26
CA ALA A 190 36.48 6.07 10.45
C ALA A 190 37.81 5.51 10.96
N LYS A 191 38.64 4.94 10.07
CA LYS A 191 39.98 4.46 10.42
C LYS A 191 40.85 5.55 11.03
N LYS A 192 40.98 6.71 10.37
CA LYS A 192 41.79 7.84 10.86
C LYS A 192 41.33 8.32 12.24
N TYR A 193 40.02 8.42 12.47
CA TYR A 193 39.48 8.81 13.76
C TYR A 193 39.78 7.75 14.82
N VAL A 194 39.63 6.47 14.51
CA VAL A 194 39.93 5.39 15.47
C VAL A 194 41.41 5.29 15.79
N ASP A 195 42.29 5.40 14.80
CA ASP A 195 43.74 5.45 15.03
C ASP A 195 44.10 6.61 15.99
N SER A 196 43.47 7.78 15.79
CA SER A 196 43.69 8.94 16.66
C SER A 196 43.12 8.72 18.06
N ILE A 197 41.92 8.15 18.19
CA ILE A 197 41.33 7.76 19.48
C ILE A 197 42.28 6.80 20.21
N SER A 198 42.82 5.79 19.54
CA SER A 198 43.76 4.83 20.13
C SER A 198 45.04 5.48 20.65
N VAL A 199 45.52 6.56 20.02
CA VAL A 199 46.68 7.33 20.48
C VAL A 199 46.38 8.13 21.74
N TYR A 200 45.24 8.84 21.78
CA TYR A 200 44.94 9.77 22.87
C TYR A 200 44.25 9.12 24.08
N LEU A 201 43.48 8.04 23.87
CA LEU A 201 42.75 7.34 24.92
C LEU A 201 43.61 6.95 26.14
N PRO A 202 44.80 6.33 26.00
CA PRO A 202 45.62 5.96 27.16
C PRO A 202 46.22 7.17 27.90
N LEU A 203 46.23 8.35 27.28
CA LEU A 203 46.92 9.55 27.76
C LEU A 203 45.99 10.58 28.41
N ILE A 204 44.69 10.28 28.54
CA ILE A 204 43.71 11.25 29.04
C ILE A 204 43.99 11.70 30.48
N GLU A 205 43.93 13.01 30.71
CA GLU A 205 44.21 13.66 31.98
C GLU A 205 42.98 13.61 32.92
N ARG A 206 42.54 12.41 33.29
CA ARG A 206 41.27 12.17 34.03
C ARG A 206 41.06 13.08 35.24
N ALA A 207 42.09 13.29 36.05
CA ALA A 207 42.01 14.15 37.24
C ALA A 207 41.73 15.62 36.88
N ALA A 208 42.46 16.17 35.90
CA ALA A 208 42.26 17.55 35.43
C ALA A 208 40.89 17.74 34.78
N VAL A 209 40.41 16.75 34.02
CA VAL A 209 39.06 16.76 33.43
C VAL A 209 38.00 16.76 34.52
N TYR A 210 38.15 15.92 35.55
CA TYR A 210 37.20 15.85 36.67
C TYR A 210 37.15 17.16 37.47
N GLU A 211 38.31 17.74 37.77
CA GLU A 211 38.39 19.02 38.48
C GLU A 211 37.72 20.14 37.68
N TYR A 212 38.04 20.26 36.39
CA TYR A 212 37.42 21.24 35.51
C TYR A 212 35.90 21.06 35.41
N TRP A 213 35.45 19.81 35.20
CA TRP A 213 34.03 19.50 35.16
C TRP A 213 33.32 19.83 36.48
N SER A 214 33.95 19.58 37.63
CA SER A 214 33.35 19.86 38.94
C SER A 214 33.10 21.36 39.13
N GLN A 215 34.04 22.20 38.69
CA GLN A 215 33.88 23.66 38.69
C GLN A 215 32.77 24.10 37.74
N LEU A 216 32.78 23.60 36.50
CA LEU A 216 31.74 23.90 35.51
C LEU A 216 30.35 23.43 35.95
N TYR A 217 30.27 22.25 36.57
CA TYR A 217 29.03 21.70 37.12
C TYR A 217 28.45 22.62 38.19
N SER A 218 29.27 23.02 39.16
CA SER A 218 28.83 23.91 40.23
C SER A 218 28.34 25.25 39.68
N ARG A 219 29.00 25.76 38.63
CA ARG A 219 28.64 26.99 37.93
C ARG A 219 27.29 26.86 37.22
N ILE A 220 27.08 25.79 36.45
CA ILE A 220 25.82 25.54 35.73
C ILE A 220 24.68 25.29 36.72
N ASP A 221 24.89 24.55 37.80
CA ASP A 221 23.88 24.33 38.84
C ASP A 221 23.47 25.64 39.54
N ALA A 222 24.45 26.51 39.84
CA ALA A 222 24.17 27.84 40.37
C ALA A 222 23.37 28.71 39.39
N PHE A 223 23.73 28.68 38.10
CA PHE A 223 23.00 29.35 37.03
C PHE A 223 21.55 28.85 36.94
N VAL A 224 21.34 27.54 36.96
CA VAL A 224 19.99 26.95 36.95
C VAL A 224 19.18 27.44 38.14
N LYS A 225 19.75 27.42 39.36
CA LYS A 225 19.09 27.94 40.57
C LYS A 225 18.78 29.43 40.48
N ALA A 226 19.61 30.21 39.79
CA ALA A 226 19.35 31.62 39.54
C ALA A 226 18.17 31.82 38.59
N VAL A 227 18.13 31.07 37.48
CA VAL A 227 16.99 31.07 36.53
C VAL A 227 15.71 30.65 37.23
N GLU A 228 15.75 29.67 38.14
CA GLU A 228 14.58 29.19 38.90
C GLU A 228 13.96 30.23 39.83
N LYS A 229 14.72 31.25 40.22
CA LYS A 229 14.24 32.37 41.04
C LYS A 229 13.60 33.49 40.22
N THR A 230 13.62 33.39 38.89
CA THR A 230 13.06 34.41 37.98
C THR A 230 11.70 34.01 37.42
N ASP A 231 11.08 34.91 36.65
CA ASP A 231 9.83 34.61 35.95
C ASP A 231 10.03 33.74 34.69
N ILE A 232 11.28 33.45 34.30
CA ILE A 232 11.61 32.63 33.13
C ILE A 232 11.00 31.23 33.22
N VAL A 233 10.93 30.66 34.43
CA VAL A 233 10.37 29.31 34.67
C VAL A 233 8.90 29.22 34.25
N ARG A 234 8.18 30.35 34.24
CA ARG A 234 6.77 30.40 33.81
C ARG A 234 6.61 30.34 32.30
N VAL A 235 7.66 30.64 31.54
CA VAL A 235 7.62 30.81 30.08
C VAL A 235 8.62 29.92 29.33
N SER A 236 9.49 29.19 30.03
CA SER A 236 10.43 28.24 29.45
C SER A 236 10.82 27.16 30.46
N SER A 237 10.94 25.91 29.99
CA SER A 237 11.48 24.77 30.76
C SER A 237 13.01 24.63 30.66
N VAL A 238 13.72 25.72 30.38
CA VAL A 238 15.18 25.73 30.24
C VAL A 238 15.90 25.26 31.51
N SER A 239 15.40 25.61 32.71
CA SER A 239 15.98 25.13 33.98
C SER A 239 15.93 23.59 34.08
N ASP A 240 14.78 22.99 33.78
CA ASP A 240 14.58 21.54 33.86
C ASP A 240 15.41 20.78 32.83
N ARG A 241 15.46 21.29 31.59
CA ARG A 241 16.30 20.69 30.53
C ARG A 241 17.78 20.77 30.89
N LEU A 242 18.25 21.93 31.35
CA LEU A 242 19.64 22.09 31.80
C LEU A 242 19.98 21.15 32.96
N LYS A 243 19.10 20.96 33.96
CA LYS A 243 19.29 19.96 35.02
C LYS A 243 19.47 18.55 34.46
N LYS A 244 18.62 18.16 33.51
CA LYS A 244 18.68 16.84 32.89
C LYS A 244 19.99 16.62 32.13
N PHE A 245 20.41 17.61 31.34
CA PHE A 245 21.67 17.53 30.58
C PHE A 245 22.88 17.54 31.51
N LEU A 246 22.86 18.37 32.54
CA LEU A 246 23.90 18.45 33.56
C LEU A 246 24.05 17.13 34.32
N ALA A 247 22.95 16.52 34.76
CA ALA A 247 22.94 15.22 35.42
C ALA A 247 23.47 14.10 34.50
N ARG A 248 23.14 14.14 33.20
CA ARG A 248 23.68 13.18 32.22
C ARG A 248 25.21 13.35 32.05
N GLY A 249 25.70 14.59 31.96
CA GLY A 249 27.14 14.87 31.88
C GLY A 249 27.88 14.44 33.15
N ASP A 250 27.31 14.70 34.32
CA ASP A 250 27.90 14.32 35.61
C ASP A 250 27.99 12.80 35.77
N ASN A 251 26.93 12.08 35.41
CA ASN A 251 26.93 10.63 35.38
C ASN A 251 27.98 10.08 34.41
N ALA A 252 28.15 10.71 33.24
CA ALA A 252 29.15 10.30 32.26
C ALA A 252 30.58 10.50 32.80
N ILE A 253 30.87 11.63 33.44
CA ILE A 253 32.17 11.88 34.08
C ILE A 253 32.43 10.89 35.22
N LYS A 254 31.47 10.64 36.10
CA LYS A 254 31.62 9.66 37.19
C LYS A 254 31.92 8.26 36.66
N ARG A 255 31.20 7.83 35.61
CA ARG A 255 31.46 6.55 34.94
C ARG A 255 32.82 6.53 34.24
N LEU A 256 33.20 7.61 33.58
CA LEU A 256 34.51 7.76 32.95
C LEU A 256 35.64 7.58 33.97
N MET A 257 35.51 8.17 35.17
CA MET A 257 36.49 7.98 36.25
C MET A 257 36.51 6.55 36.78
N ALA A 258 35.36 5.88 36.81
CA ALA A 258 35.23 4.48 37.25
C ALA A 258 35.67 3.44 36.21
N THR A 259 35.85 3.82 34.93
CA THR A 259 36.26 2.87 33.88
C THR A 259 37.71 2.42 34.02
N GLU A 260 37.95 1.11 33.82
CA GLU A 260 39.29 0.57 33.64
C GLU A 260 39.85 0.95 32.27
N LEU A 261 40.73 1.96 32.26
CA LEU A 261 41.24 2.54 31.02
C LEU A 261 42.01 1.51 30.18
N GLN A 262 42.82 0.66 30.81
CA GLN A 262 43.58 -0.37 30.08
C GLN A 262 42.67 -1.39 29.41
N GLN A 263 41.57 -1.80 30.07
CA GLN A 263 40.58 -2.68 29.47
C GLN A 263 39.91 -2.03 28.25
N SER A 264 39.61 -0.73 28.35
CA SER A 264 39.00 0.03 27.25
C SER A 264 39.97 0.22 26.08
N VAL A 265 41.26 0.39 26.33
CA VAL A 265 42.32 0.43 25.30
C VAL A 265 42.45 -0.93 24.61
N ASN A 266 42.49 -2.03 25.37
CA ASN A 266 42.57 -3.38 24.80
C ASN A 266 41.37 -3.68 23.90
N HIS A 267 40.16 -3.38 24.38
CA HIS A 267 38.93 -3.55 23.61
C HIS A 267 38.91 -2.67 22.35
N LEU A 268 39.43 -1.43 22.42
CA LEU A 268 39.53 -0.56 21.26
C LEU A 268 40.49 -1.12 20.20
N ASN A 269 41.63 -1.69 20.61
CA ASN A 269 42.58 -2.32 19.71
C ASN A 269 41.96 -3.51 18.96
N ASP A 270 41.15 -4.33 19.65
CA ASP A 270 40.41 -5.43 19.03
C ASP A 270 39.41 -4.92 17.98
N ILE A 271 38.69 -3.83 18.27
CA ILE A 271 37.73 -3.25 17.33
C ILE A 271 38.43 -2.51 16.17
N ALA A 272 39.58 -1.88 16.41
CA ALA A 272 40.33 -1.17 15.37
C ALA A 272 40.74 -2.10 14.22
N GLY A 273 41.09 -3.35 14.54
CA GLY A 273 41.33 -4.40 13.53
C GLY A 273 40.11 -4.65 12.62
N ASN A 274 38.90 -4.54 13.14
CA ASN A 274 37.68 -4.68 12.33
C ASN A 274 37.48 -3.52 11.36
N ILE A 275 37.82 -2.29 11.74
CA ILE A 275 37.75 -1.14 10.83
C ILE A 275 38.77 -1.29 9.71
N GLN A 276 39.99 -1.73 10.04
CA GLN A 276 41.01 -2.02 9.05
C GLN A 276 40.53 -3.07 8.04
N SER A 277 39.96 -4.18 8.53
CA SER A 277 39.40 -5.23 7.68
C SER A 277 38.27 -4.73 6.75
N VAL A 278 37.38 -3.87 7.26
CA VAL A 278 36.32 -3.24 6.44
C VAL A 278 36.93 -2.33 5.37
N TYR A 279 37.93 -1.51 5.72
CA TYR A 279 38.61 -0.65 4.76
C TYR A 279 39.33 -1.46 3.67
N ASP A 280 40.09 -2.48 4.06
CA ASP A 280 40.80 -3.38 3.12
C ASP A 280 39.82 -4.10 2.18
N THR A 281 38.68 -4.53 2.72
CA THR A 281 37.60 -5.10 1.90
C THR A 281 37.12 -4.09 0.86
N TYR A 282 36.97 -2.81 1.22
CA TYR A 282 36.43 -1.80 0.31
C TYR A 282 37.40 -1.40 -0.78
N VAL A 283 38.70 -1.39 -0.51
CA VAL A 283 39.75 -1.08 -1.50
C VAL A 283 40.17 -2.30 -2.32
N SER A 284 39.70 -3.51 -1.96
CA SER A 284 39.98 -4.73 -2.71
C SER A 284 39.48 -4.65 -4.16
N PRO A 285 40.17 -5.28 -5.13
CA PRO A 285 39.81 -5.19 -6.55
C PRO A 285 38.35 -5.55 -6.86
N GLY A 286 37.77 -6.51 -6.13
CA GLY A 286 36.38 -6.96 -6.34
C GLY A 286 35.30 -6.04 -5.77
N MET A 287 35.65 -5.12 -4.86
CA MET A 287 34.69 -4.21 -4.21
C MET A 287 34.95 -2.75 -4.51
N PHE A 288 36.10 -2.42 -5.12
CA PHE A 288 36.55 -1.05 -5.35
C PHE A 288 35.51 -0.18 -6.07
N SER A 289 34.96 -0.66 -7.19
CA SER A 289 33.96 0.09 -7.97
C SER A 289 32.63 0.27 -7.23
N ILE A 290 32.24 -0.71 -6.40
CA ILE A 290 31.00 -0.67 -5.62
C ILE A 290 31.15 0.31 -4.44
N SER A 291 32.29 0.26 -3.74
CA SER A 291 32.56 1.07 -2.54
C SER A 291 32.88 2.54 -2.85
N GLN A 292 33.12 2.90 -4.11
CA GLN A 292 33.15 4.30 -4.56
C GLN A 292 31.78 4.97 -4.52
N ARG A 293 30.68 4.21 -4.40
CA ARG A 293 29.34 4.78 -4.29
C ARG A 293 29.05 5.27 -2.87
N ARG A 294 28.10 6.20 -2.77
CA ARG A 294 27.63 6.72 -1.48
C ARG A 294 26.96 5.64 -0.66
N GLY A 295 27.14 5.70 0.67
CA GLY A 295 26.51 4.77 1.59
C GLY A 295 24.98 4.80 1.53
N LEU A 296 24.35 3.65 1.76
CA LEU A 296 22.90 3.49 1.78
C LEU A 296 22.50 2.60 2.97
N LEU A 297 21.71 3.10 3.91
CA LEU A 297 21.36 2.34 5.14
C LEU A 297 20.24 1.31 4.93
N LYS A 298 19.34 1.61 3.99
CA LYS A 298 18.20 0.77 3.62
C LYS A 298 17.90 0.93 2.13
N LEU A 299 17.37 -0.12 1.54
CA LEU A 299 16.83 -0.05 0.18
C LEU A 299 15.53 0.75 0.15
N SER A 300 15.14 1.17 -1.04
CA SER A 300 13.76 1.60 -1.26
C SER A 300 12.81 0.43 -1.02
N GLU A 301 11.55 0.71 -0.68
CA GLU A 301 10.55 -0.34 -0.48
C GLU A 301 10.42 -1.25 -1.71
N VAL A 302 10.39 -0.65 -2.90
CA VAL A 302 10.34 -1.36 -4.18
C VAL A 302 11.57 -2.24 -4.36
N ASP A 303 12.79 -1.71 -4.22
CA ASP A 303 14.01 -2.51 -4.38
C ASP A 303 14.08 -3.67 -3.37
N SER A 304 13.61 -3.44 -2.15
CA SER A 304 13.55 -4.48 -1.12
C SER A 304 12.59 -5.60 -1.51
N ILE A 305 11.42 -5.25 -2.05
CA ILE A 305 10.42 -6.20 -2.54
C ILE A 305 10.98 -7.02 -3.71
N LEU A 306 11.63 -6.35 -4.67
CA LEU A 306 12.21 -6.99 -5.85
C LEU A 306 13.32 -7.98 -5.49
N LEU A 307 14.16 -7.67 -4.49
CA LEU A 307 15.24 -8.58 -4.09
C LEU A 307 14.77 -9.89 -3.47
N THR A 308 13.63 -9.86 -2.77
CA THR A 308 13.02 -11.05 -2.18
C THR A 308 12.07 -11.76 -3.13
N PHE A 309 11.85 -11.19 -4.32
CA PHE A 309 10.93 -11.72 -5.32
C PHE A 309 11.42 -13.05 -5.90
N ASN A 310 10.56 -14.05 -5.85
CA ASN A 310 10.82 -15.40 -6.31
C ASN A 310 9.51 -16.11 -6.69
N GLU A 311 9.62 -17.35 -7.15
CA GLU A 311 8.48 -18.15 -7.63
C GLU A 311 7.37 -18.34 -6.57
N SER A 312 7.69 -18.38 -5.28
CA SER A 312 6.68 -18.53 -4.23
C SER A 312 5.75 -17.31 -4.11
N ASN A 313 6.19 -16.13 -4.57
CA ASN A 313 5.36 -14.93 -4.53
C ASN A 313 4.15 -15.02 -5.46
N PHE A 314 4.16 -15.93 -6.43
CA PHE A 314 3.05 -16.08 -7.37
C PHE A 314 1.95 -17.01 -6.92
N MET A 315 2.13 -17.69 -5.79
CA MET A 315 1.15 -18.60 -5.23
C MET A 315 0.46 -17.93 -4.05
N CYS A 316 -0.87 -17.97 -4.03
CA CYS A 316 -1.66 -17.55 -2.89
C CYS A 316 -1.46 -18.58 -1.76
N PRO A 317 -0.93 -18.21 -0.59
CA PRO A 317 -0.69 -19.16 0.51
C PRO A 317 -1.99 -19.72 1.12
N ASP A 318 -3.13 -19.08 0.89
CA ASP A 318 -4.43 -19.51 1.43
C ASP A 318 -4.98 -20.72 0.67
N ASN A 319 -5.08 -20.61 -0.66
CA ASN A 319 -5.68 -21.65 -1.51
C ASN A 319 -4.70 -22.35 -2.47
N HIS A 320 -3.41 -22.01 -2.42
CA HIS A 320 -2.34 -22.57 -3.24
C HIS A 320 -2.58 -22.45 -4.75
N LYS A 321 -3.36 -21.46 -5.18
CA LYS A 321 -3.58 -21.14 -6.60
C LYS A 321 -2.70 -19.97 -7.04
N PRO A 322 -2.29 -19.91 -8.32
CA PRO A 322 -1.53 -18.78 -8.82
C PRO A 322 -2.35 -17.50 -8.82
N TYR A 323 -1.72 -16.36 -8.52
CA TYR A 323 -2.34 -15.05 -8.69
C TYR A 323 -2.74 -14.80 -10.14
N ILE A 324 -3.88 -14.16 -10.34
CA ILE A 324 -4.38 -13.81 -11.66
C ILE A 324 -3.70 -12.51 -12.09
N VAL A 325 -2.88 -12.57 -13.14
CA VAL A 325 -2.21 -11.40 -13.73
C VAL A 325 -2.83 -11.14 -15.09
N VAL A 326 -3.39 -9.95 -15.31
CA VAL A 326 -4.02 -9.57 -16.57
C VAL A 326 -3.46 -8.25 -17.06
N VAL A 327 -3.05 -8.25 -18.33
CA VAL A 327 -2.60 -7.08 -19.06
C VAL A 327 -3.56 -6.82 -20.22
N ARG A 328 -4.28 -5.69 -20.19
CA ARG A 328 -5.19 -5.27 -21.28
C ARG A 328 -5.02 -3.79 -21.56
N GLY A 329 -4.71 -3.43 -22.81
CA GLY A 329 -4.63 -2.02 -23.23
C GLY A 329 -3.60 -1.17 -22.45
N GLY A 330 -2.52 -1.79 -21.94
CA GLY A 330 -1.52 -1.10 -21.10
C GLY A 330 -1.87 -1.03 -19.60
N HIS A 331 -3.05 -1.52 -19.21
CA HIS A 331 -3.47 -1.63 -17.81
C HIS A 331 -3.04 -2.98 -17.23
N LEU A 332 -2.53 -2.94 -15.99
CA LEU A 332 -2.09 -4.12 -15.24
C LEU A 332 -3.02 -4.35 -14.05
N THR A 333 -3.58 -5.54 -13.98
CA THR A 333 -4.38 -6.01 -12.84
C THR A 333 -3.77 -7.27 -12.26
N ILE A 334 -3.61 -7.31 -10.93
CA ILE A 334 -3.18 -8.49 -10.19
C ILE A 334 -4.19 -8.78 -9.10
N GLU A 335 -4.67 -10.02 -9.03
CA GLU A 335 -5.82 -10.36 -8.21
C GLU A 335 -5.65 -11.69 -7.47
N CYS A 336 -6.12 -11.73 -6.23
CA CYS A 336 -6.16 -12.93 -5.42
C CYS A 336 -7.16 -13.95 -5.96
N PRO A 337 -6.75 -15.22 -6.21
CA PRO A 337 -7.65 -16.26 -6.70
C PRO A 337 -8.57 -16.82 -5.60
N ASN A 338 -8.41 -16.39 -4.34
CA ASN A 338 -9.14 -16.96 -3.21
C ASN A 338 -10.62 -16.62 -3.30
N LEU A 339 -11.48 -17.62 -3.04
CA LEU A 339 -12.94 -17.54 -3.11
C LEU A 339 -13.53 -17.21 -4.50
N LEU A 340 -12.72 -16.97 -5.55
CA LEU A 340 -13.25 -16.54 -6.85
C LEU A 340 -14.07 -17.62 -7.58
N ASP A 341 -13.65 -18.88 -7.49
CA ASP A 341 -14.37 -19.97 -8.16
C ASP A 341 -15.73 -20.24 -7.46
N GLU A 342 -15.77 -20.18 -6.12
CA GLU A 342 -17.02 -20.28 -5.34
C GLU A 342 -17.94 -19.09 -5.61
N PHE A 343 -17.38 -17.88 -5.63
CA PHE A 343 -18.11 -16.66 -5.96
C PHE A 343 -18.71 -16.71 -7.37
N GLN A 344 -17.94 -17.15 -8.36
CA GLN A 344 -18.45 -17.33 -9.72
C GLN A 344 -19.59 -18.35 -9.76
N GLN A 345 -19.45 -19.49 -9.06
CA GLN A 345 -20.49 -20.51 -9.01
C GLN A 345 -21.77 -19.99 -8.36
N GLN A 346 -21.67 -19.25 -7.26
CA GLN A 346 -22.83 -18.64 -6.61
C GLN A 346 -23.51 -17.60 -7.50
N LEU A 347 -22.73 -16.75 -8.18
CA LEU A 347 -23.27 -15.78 -9.14
C LEU A 347 -23.99 -16.47 -10.30
N GLN A 348 -23.40 -17.53 -10.86
CA GLN A 348 -24.04 -18.33 -11.91
C GLN A 348 -25.37 -18.91 -11.44
N GLN A 349 -25.42 -19.46 -10.22
CA GLN A 349 -26.67 -19.94 -9.63
C GLN A 349 -27.69 -18.82 -9.41
N ALA A 350 -27.25 -17.63 -9.03
CA ALA A 350 -28.11 -16.47 -8.82
C ALA A 350 -28.70 -15.93 -10.13
N VAL A 351 -27.95 -15.97 -11.23
CA VAL A 351 -28.42 -15.47 -12.54
C VAL A 351 -29.16 -16.52 -13.38
N GLU A 352 -29.06 -17.81 -13.04
CA GLU A 352 -29.72 -18.89 -13.77
C GLU A 352 -31.24 -18.66 -13.97
N PRO A 353 -32.02 -18.26 -12.94
CA PRO A 353 -33.45 -18.04 -13.10
C PRO A 353 -33.80 -16.90 -14.07
N VAL A 354 -32.89 -15.94 -14.24
CA VAL A 354 -33.10 -14.75 -15.07
C VAL A 354 -32.43 -14.86 -16.43
N THR A 355 -31.82 -16.00 -16.77
CA THR A 355 -31.11 -16.15 -18.05
C THR A 355 -32.05 -16.16 -19.26
N ASN A 356 -33.29 -16.62 -19.08
CA ASN A 356 -34.28 -16.81 -20.14
C ASN A 356 -35.53 -15.94 -19.94
N LEU A 357 -35.40 -14.75 -19.36
CA LEU A 357 -36.52 -13.83 -19.20
C LEU A 357 -37.16 -13.50 -20.56
N SER A 358 -38.49 -13.49 -20.60
CA SER A 358 -39.26 -13.17 -21.80
C SER A 358 -38.86 -11.82 -22.41
N VAL A 359 -38.58 -10.82 -21.56
CA VAL A 359 -38.13 -9.49 -21.99
C VAL A 359 -36.89 -9.54 -22.88
N PHE A 360 -35.95 -10.45 -22.66
CA PHE A 360 -34.75 -10.57 -23.48
C PHE A 360 -35.04 -11.05 -24.89
N HIS A 361 -36.04 -11.92 -25.04
CA HIS A 361 -36.50 -12.36 -26.35
C HIS A 361 -37.11 -11.20 -27.12
N TYR A 362 -38.04 -10.46 -26.51
CA TYR A 362 -38.69 -9.31 -27.14
C TYR A 362 -37.70 -8.18 -27.49
N MET A 363 -36.71 -7.91 -26.64
CA MET A 363 -35.66 -6.93 -26.97
C MET A 363 -34.84 -7.37 -28.20
N SER A 364 -34.52 -8.67 -28.32
CA SER A 364 -33.83 -9.20 -29.49
C SER A 364 -34.67 -9.13 -30.77
N GLU A 365 -36.00 -9.28 -30.66
CA GLU A 365 -36.89 -9.10 -31.80
C GLU A 365 -37.00 -7.62 -32.21
N ILE A 366 -37.08 -6.71 -31.24
CA ILE A 366 -37.00 -5.27 -31.48
C ILE A 366 -35.71 -4.92 -32.22
N ASP A 367 -34.56 -5.43 -31.77
CA ASP A 367 -33.26 -5.23 -32.44
C ASP A 367 -33.30 -5.69 -33.90
N THR A 368 -33.88 -6.87 -34.14
CA THR A 368 -34.02 -7.42 -35.49
C THR A 368 -34.87 -6.51 -36.39
N VAL A 369 -35.95 -5.92 -35.86
CA VAL A 369 -36.82 -5.01 -36.59
C VAL A 369 -36.12 -3.66 -36.86
N LEU A 370 -35.42 -3.10 -35.87
CA LEU A 370 -34.65 -1.88 -36.02
C LEU A 370 -33.53 -2.05 -37.06
N ASP A 371 -32.78 -3.16 -36.99
CA ASP A 371 -31.71 -3.50 -37.94
C ASP A 371 -32.25 -3.73 -39.36
N SER A 372 -33.35 -4.48 -39.50
CA SER A 372 -34.02 -4.71 -40.79
C SER A 372 -34.48 -3.39 -41.43
N THR A 373 -35.06 -2.50 -40.62
CA THR A 373 -35.48 -1.17 -41.07
C THR A 373 -34.29 -0.32 -41.48
N TYR A 374 -33.22 -0.32 -40.69
CA TYR A 374 -31.96 0.36 -41.02
C TYR A 374 -31.36 -0.15 -42.34
N GLN A 375 -31.28 -1.47 -42.52
CA GLN A 375 -30.76 -2.09 -43.73
C GLN A 375 -31.60 -1.72 -44.96
N THR A 376 -32.93 -1.70 -44.82
CA THR A 376 -33.84 -1.28 -45.88
C THR A 376 -33.59 0.18 -46.29
N MET A 377 -33.42 1.08 -45.31
CA MET A 377 -33.05 2.48 -45.57
C MET A 377 -31.68 2.60 -46.25
N ASP A 378 -30.67 1.85 -45.78
CA ASP A 378 -29.33 1.89 -46.37
C ASP A 378 -29.30 1.37 -47.81
N GLN A 379 -30.09 0.35 -48.13
CA GLN A 379 -30.25 -0.15 -49.50
C GLN A 379 -30.89 0.88 -50.43
N VAL A 380 -31.84 1.67 -49.93
CA VAL A 380 -32.51 2.73 -50.70
C VAL A 380 -31.62 3.97 -50.85
N ARG A 381 -30.77 4.26 -49.86
CA ARG A 381 -29.95 5.48 -49.77
C ARG A 381 -29.19 5.87 -51.04
N PRO A 382 -28.52 4.96 -51.80
CA PRO A 382 -27.84 5.30 -53.04
C PRO A 382 -28.75 5.89 -54.12
N PHE A 383 -30.03 5.49 -54.15
CA PHE A 383 -30.97 5.87 -55.20
C PHE A 383 -31.59 7.25 -54.99
N ILE A 384 -31.61 7.73 -53.75
CA ILE A 384 -32.20 9.02 -53.36
C ILE A 384 -31.15 10.10 -53.05
N ARG A 385 -29.86 9.86 -53.32
CA ARG A 385 -28.76 10.81 -53.06
C ARG A 385 -28.93 12.21 -53.63
N ARG A 386 -29.73 12.36 -54.70
CA ARG A 386 -29.97 13.64 -55.38
C ARG A 386 -31.15 14.43 -54.80
N TYR A 387 -31.85 13.87 -53.81
CA TYR A 387 -33.01 14.48 -53.16
C TYR A 387 -32.62 14.83 -51.72
N THR A 388 -32.03 16.00 -51.55
CA THR A 388 -31.36 16.41 -50.31
C THR A 388 -32.26 16.32 -49.08
N ASP A 389 -33.52 16.75 -49.20
CA ASP A 389 -34.46 16.76 -48.07
C ASP A 389 -34.79 15.33 -47.59
N ILE A 390 -35.13 14.43 -48.52
CA ILE A 390 -35.38 13.00 -48.22
C ILE A 390 -34.13 12.34 -47.65
N LEU A 391 -32.95 12.65 -48.22
CA LEU A 391 -31.69 12.08 -47.77
C LEU A 391 -31.32 12.54 -46.36
N LEU A 392 -31.62 13.80 -46.01
CA LEU A 392 -31.36 14.36 -44.70
C LEU A 392 -32.24 13.69 -43.64
N ASP A 393 -33.55 13.65 -43.86
CA ASP A 393 -34.51 13.02 -42.94
C ASP A 393 -34.21 11.54 -42.72
N MET A 394 -33.87 10.82 -43.80
CA MET A 394 -33.47 9.42 -43.70
C MET A 394 -32.16 9.25 -42.92
N LYS A 395 -31.16 10.13 -43.10
CA LYS A 395 -29.89 10.04 -42.35
C LYS A 395 -30.09 10.32 -40.86
N GLU A 396 -30.92 11.30 -40.52
CA GLU A 396 -31.29 11.60 -39.13
C GLU A 396 -31.95 10.39 -38.49
N LEU A 397 -32.94 9.81 -39.17
CA LEU A 397 -33.66 8.63 -38.71
C LEU A 397 -32.76 7.39 -38.59
N MET A 398 -31.87 7.16 -39.56
CA MET A 398 -30.86 6.09 -39.48
C MET A 398 -29.93 6.26 -38.28
N ALA A 399 -29.54 7.50 -37.95
CA ALA A 399 -28.72 7.77 -36.77
C ALA A 399 -29.51 7.52 -35.47
N GLU A 400 -30.79 7.88 -35.43
CA GLU A 400 -31.66 7.60 -34.28
C GLU A 400 -31.93 6.09 -34.09
N LEU A 401 -32.06 5.32 -35.18
CA LEU A 401 -32.20 3.86 -35.12
C LEU A 401 -30.92 3.19 -34.59
N GLN A 402 -29.74 3.63 -35.02
CA GLN A 402 -28.46 3.10 -34.51
C GLN A 402 -28.18 3.52 -33.07
N GLY A 403 -28.57 4.73 -32.69
CA GLY A 403 -28.45 5.28 -31.35
C GLY A 403 -29.66 4.99 -30.48
N PHE A 404 -30.42 3.94 -30.77
CA PHE A 404 -31.64 3.61 -30.04
C PHE A 404 -31.33 3.42 -28.56
N ASN A 405 -31.81 4.34 -27.73
CA ASN A 405 -31.62 4.29 -26.29
C ASN A 405 -32.85 4.83 -25.56
N VAL A 406 -33.44 3.96 -24.75
CA VAL A 406 -34.59 4.23 -23.87
C VAL A 406 -34.35 3.45 -22.59
N SER A 407 -34.73 4.00 -21.43
CA SER A 407 -34.41 3.41 -20.13
C SER A 407 -34.84 1.94 -20.00
N SER A 408 -36.08 1.56 -20.35
CA SER A 408 -36.54 0.16 -20.33
C SER A 408 -35.65 -0.78 -21.15
N TYR A 409 -35.35 -0.38 -22.38
CA TYR A 409 -34.51 -1.14 -23.30
C TYR A 409 -33.07 -1.23 -22.79
N GLN A 410 -32.53 -0.12 -22.26
CA GLN A 410 -31.19 -0.05 -21.68
C GLN A 410 -31.06 -0.99 -20.48
N TYR A 411 -32.00 -0.97 -19.54
CA TYR A 411 -31.95 -1.85 -18.36
C TYR A 411 -32.02 -3.33 -18.76
N ALA A 412 -32.90 -3.70 -19.69
CA ALA A 412 -32.99 -5.09 -20.17
C ALA A 412 -31.66 -5.54 -20.80
N ARG A 413 -31.03 -4.67 -21.59
CA ARG A 413 -29.72 -4.94 -22.21
C ARG A 413 -28.60 -5.03 -21.19
N GLU A 414 -28.54 -4.12 -20.23
CA GLU A 414 -27.54 -4.14 -19.14
C GLU A 414 -27.64 -5.43 -18.31
N VAL A 415 -28.86 -5.86 -17.97
CA VAL A 415 -29.08 -7.11 -17.24
C VAL A 415 -28.64 -8.31 -18.09
N LYS A 416 -28.98 -8.34 -19.37
CA LYS A 416 -28.55 -9.40 -20.29
C LYS A 416 -27.01 -9.46 -20.41
N ASP A 417 -26.36 -8.32 -20.64
CA ASP A 417 -24.91 -8.21 -20.76
C ASP A 417 -24.20 -8.64 -19.47
N PHE A 418 -24.77 -8.30 -18.31
CA PHE A 418 -24.29 -8.77 -17.01
C PHE A 418 -24.41 -10.30 -16.88
N VAL A 419 -25.58 -10.87 -17.16
CA VAL A 419 -25.82 -12.32 -17.12
C VAL A 419 -24.83 -13.07 -18.03
N ASP A 420 -24.60 -12.57 -19.24
CA ASP A 420 -23.66 -13.18 -20.17
C ASP A 420 -22.20 -13.03 -19.72
N THR A 421 -21.85 -11.91 -19.05
CA THR A 421 -20.52 -11.71 -18.48
C THR A 421 -20.24 -12.67 -17.32
N VAL A 422 -21.21 -12.88 -16.42
CA VAL A 422 -21.09 -13.80 -15.26
C VAL A 422 -20.78 -15.25 -15.68
N LYS A 423 -21.22 -15.66 -16.87
CA LYS A 423 -20.93 -17.01 -17.41
C LYS A 423 -19.45 -17.24 -17.68
N VAL A 424 -18.68 -16.20 -18.01
CA VAL A 424 -17.29 -16.31 -18.47
C VAL A 424 -16.28 -15.66 -17.53
N GLU A 425 -16.69 -14.63 -16.79
CA GLU A 425 -15.81 -13.84 -15.93
C GLU A 425 -15.86 -14.35 -14.48
N LYS A 426 -14.70 -14.32 -13.82
CA LYS A 426 -14.57 -14.70 -12.40
C LYS A 426 -13.80 -13.70 -11.55
N ARG A 427 -13.23 -12.67 -12.19
CA ARG A 427 -12.44 -11.63 -11.53
C ARG A 427 -13.35 -10.67 -10.78
N LEU A 428 -13.13 -10.57 -9.47
CA LEU A 428 -13.74 -9.59 -8.59
C LEU A 428 -13.44 -8.15 -9.04
N SER A 429 -12.25 -7.89 -9.61
CA SER A 429 -11.89 -6.58 -10.16
C SER A 429 -12.75 -6.11 -11.35
N VAL A 430 -13.51 -7.03 -11.96
CA VAL A 430 -14.48 -6.77 -13.03
C VAL A 430 -15.90 -6.89 -12.51
N LEU A 431 -16.20 -7.97 -11.79
CA LEU A 431 -17.55 -8.29 -11.33
C LEU A 431 -18.05 -7.34 -10.23
N LYS A 432 -17.18 -6.87 -9.32
CA LYS A 432 -17.59 -5.95 -8.25
C LYS A 432 -18.27 -4.67 -8.78
N PRO A 433 -17.61 -3.84 -9.63
CA PRO A 433 -18.26 -2.63 -10.14
C PRO A 433 -19.49 -2.95 -11.00
N MET A 434 -19.45 -4.04 -11.79
CA MET A 434 -20.62 -4.46 -12.56
C MET A 434 -21.81 -4.84 -11.68
N ILE A 435 -21.59 -5.49 -10.53
CA ILE A 435 -22.64 -5.80 -9.56
C ILE A 435 -23.18 -4.50 -8.95
N GLU A 436 -22.31 -3.60 -8.52
CA GLU A 436 -22.71 -2.30 -7.95
C GLU A 436 -23.57 -1.50 -8.94
N ASP A 437 -23.25 -1.56 -10.23
CA ASP A 437 -23.98 -0.86 -11.29
C ASP A 437 -25.30 -1.56 -11.67
N ILE A 438 -25.41 -2.90 -11.57
CA ILE A 438 -26.56 -3.66 -12.10
C ILE A 438 -27.74 -3.82 -11.13
N LEU A 439 -27.53 -3.67 -9.82
CA LEU A 439 -28.59 -3.89 -8.82
C LEU A 439 -29.80 -2.97 -9.04
N ASN A 440 -29.57 -1.69 -9.38
CA ASN A 440 -30.64 -0.73 -9.65
C ASN A 440 -31.37 -1.00 -10.99
N PRO A 441 -30.68 -1.25 -12.12
CA PRO A 441 -31.31 -1.76 -13.34
C PRO A 441 -32.18 -3.00 -13.12
N MET A 442 -31.74 -3.98 -12.33
CA MET A 442 -32.53 -5.19 -12.04
C MET A 442 -33.84 -4.88 -11.31
N ASP A 443 -33.81 -4.06 -10.26
CA ASP A 443 -35.02 -3.70 -9.51
C ASP A 443 -35.97 -2.81 -10.32
N THR A 444 -35.40 -1.89 -11.11
CA THR A 444 -36.18 -1.03 -12.02
C THR A 444 -36.87 -1.87 -13.11
N LEU A 445 -36.15 -2.84 -13.70
CA LEU A 445 -36.72 -3.76 -14.69
C LEU A 445 -37.79 -4.67 -14.07
N ALA A 446 -37.57 -5.18 -12.87
CA ALA A 446 -38.56 -5.97 -12.14
C ALA A 446 -39.85 -5.18 -11.91
N THR A 447 -39.72 -3.92 -11.46
CA THR A 447 -40.87 -3.03 -11.23
C THR A 447 -41.64 -2.75 -12.52
N ARG A 448 -40.95 -2.59 -13.65
CA ARG A 448 -41.58 -2.41 -14.96
C ARG A 448 -42.31 -3.65 -15.45
N LEU A 449 -41.74 -4.85 -15.24
CA LEU A 449 -42.41 -6.10 -15.56
C LEU A 449 -43.68 -6.29 -14.73
N GLU A 450 -43.64 -5.98 -13.44
CA GLU A 450 -44.81 -6.03 -12.54
C GLU A 450 -45.91 -5.04 -12.89
N THR A 451 -45.53 -3.81 -13.22
CA THR A 451 -46.48 -2.73 -13.53
C THR A 451 -46.91 -2.72 -15.00
N HIS A 452 -46.32 -3.60 -15.81
CA HIS A 452 -46.43 -3.64 -17.27
C HIS A 452 -46.10 -2.28 -17.92
N ASN A 453 -45.23 -1.50 -17.28
CA ASN A 453 -44.94 -0.13 -17.67
C ASN A 453 -43.71 -0.05 -18.59
N PHE A 454 -43.99 -0.09 -19.88
CA PHE A 454 -43.04 0.14 -20.97
C PHE A 454 -43.42 1.38 -21.79
N SER A 455 -44.02 2.39 -21.15
CA SER A 455 -44.52 3.58 -21.86
C SER A 455 -43.42 4.37 -22.55
N ASP A 456 -42.22 4.45 -21.95
CA ASP A 456 -41.06 5.11 -22.55
C ASP A 456 -40.62 4.44 -23.86
N LEU A 457 -40.69 3.11 -23.91
CA LEU A 457 -40.37 2.33 -25.10
C LEU A 457 -41.43 2.53 -26.18
N GLU A 458 -42.71 2.48 -25.80
CA GLU A 458 -43.83 2.74 -26.70
C GLU A 458 -43.78 4.15 -27.29
N GLU A 459 -43.63 5.18 -26.45
CA GLU A 459 -43.52 6.57 -26.90
C GLU A 459 -42.37 6.75 -27.90
N LYS A 460 -41.25 6.06 -27.67
CA LYS A 460 -40.12 6.10 -28.61
C LYS A 460 -40.43 5.36 -29.92
N MET A 461 -41.10 4.21 -29.86
CA MET A 461 -41.49 3.47 -31.08
C MET A 461 -42.56 4.21 -31.88
N ASP A 462 -43.54 4.82 -31.23
CA ASP A 462 -44.54 5.68 -31.87
C ASP A 462 -43.87 6.89 -32.55
N TYR A 463 -42.92 7.52 -31.85
CA TYR A 463 -42.14 8.61 -32.41
C TYR A 463 -41.39 8.19 -33.68
N LEU A 464 -40.64 7.08 -33.63
CA LEU A 464 -39.90 6.54 -34.78
C LEU A 464 -40.85 6.13 -35.91
N GLY A 465 -41.94 5.42 -35.60
CA GLY A 465 -42.95 5.01 -36.56
C GLY A 465 -43.56 6.22 -37.28
N SER A 466 -43.90 7.28 -36.55
CA SER A 466 -44.44 8.51 -37.13
C SER A 466 -43.43 9.22 -38.05
N LYS A 467 -42.13 9.22 -37.71
CA LYS A 467 -41.07 9.74 -38.57
C LYS A 467 -40.91 8.89 -39.83
N ILE A 468 -40.95 7.57 -39.71
CA ILE A 468 -40.86 6.63 -40.84
C ILE A 468 -42.03 6.84 -41.82
N GLN A 469 -43.27 6.95 -41.31
CA GLN A 469 -44.46 7.20 -42.14
C GLN A 469 -44.41 8.55 -42.85
N LYS A 470 -43.90 9.60 -42.17
CA LYS A 470 -43.68 10.91 -42.78
C LYS A 470 -42.67 10.82 -43.92
N LEU A 471 -41.57 10.08 -43.72
CA LEU A 471 -40.56 9.84 -44.75
C LEU A 471 -41.13 9.08 -45.95
N ASP A 472 -41.89 8.01 -45.73
CA ASP A 472 -42.58 7.28 -46.80
C ASP A 472 -43.54 8.19 -47.57
N SER A 473 -44.32 9.02 -46.88
CA SER A 473 -45.24 9.97 -47.49
C SER A 473 -44.51 11.05 -48.30
N LEU A 474 -43.37 11.55 -47.81
CA LEU A 474 -42.51 12.51 -48.51
C LEU A 474 -41.98 11.90 -49.82
N ILE A 475 -41.54 10.65 -49.77
CA ILE A 475 -41.04 9.90 -50.93
C ILE A 475 -42.16 9.69 -51.98
N GLU A 476 -43.37 9.33 -51.55
CA GLU A 476 -44.50 9.12 -52.45
C GLU A 476 -44.92 10.40 -53.18
N ASN A 477 -44.96 11.52 -52.44
CA ASN A 477 -45.35 12.84 -52.95
C ASN A 477 -44.27 13.50 -53.81
N THR A 478 -43.02 13.06 -53.68
CA THR A 478 -41.90 13.57 -54.49
C THR A 478 -41.93 12.99 -55.90
N LYS A 479 -41.75 13.85 -56.91
CA LYS A 479 -41.66 13.44 -58.33
C LYS A 479 -40.33 12.74 -58.62
N LEU A 480 -40.29 11.42 -58.35
CA LEU A 480 -39.14 10.56 -58.65
C LEU A 480 -39.22 9.96 -60.07
N PRO A 481 -38.09 9.89 -60.82
CA PRO A 481 -38.02 9.17 -62.09
C PRO A 481 -38.44 7.70 -61.93
N ARG A 482 -39.13 7.13 -62.92
CA ARG A 482 -39.65 5.76 -62.88
C ARG A 482 -38.59 4.70 -62.52
N ARG A 483 -37.35 4.88 -62.97
CA ARG A 483 -36.20 3.99 -62.67
C ARG A 483 -35.75 4.04 -61.20
N VAL A 484 -35.95 5.18 -60.53
CA VAL A 484 -35.65 5.37 -59.10
C VAL A 484 -36.84 4.88 -58.28
N ARG A 485 -38.06 5.29 -58.63
CA ARG A 485 -39.29 4.89 -57.92
C ARG A 485 -39.47 3.36 -57.86
N ALA A 486 -39.04 2.61 -58.88
CA ALA A 486 -39.09 1.14 -58.88
C ALA A 486 -38.12 0.47 -57.89
N LYS A 487 -37.13 1.20 -57.35
CA LYS A 487 -36.12 0.70 -56.41
C LYS A 487 -36.29 1.23 -54.99
N VAL A 488 -37.20 2.19 -54.80
CA VAL A 488 -37.51 2.76 -53.49
C VAL A 488 -38.70 1.99 -52.93
N VAL A 489 -38.42 1.15 -51.93
CA VAL A 489 -39.44 0.44 -51.15
C VAL A 489 -39.89 1.31 -49.98
N LYS A 490 -41.11 1.08 -49.47
CA LYS A 490 -41.57 1.70 -48.23
C LYS A 490 -40.80 1.14 -47.05
N PHE A 491 -40.48 1.98 -46.09
CA PHE A 491 -39.76 1.60 -44.88
C PHE A 491 -40.69 1.18 -43.75
N TYR A 492 -41.90 1.76 -43.66
CA TYR A 492 -42.83 1.45 -42.58
C TYR A 492 -43.17 -0.05 -42.46
N PRO A 493 -43.38 -0.81 -43.56
CA PRO A 493 -43.67 -2.25 -43.46
C PRO A 493 -42.57 -3.08 -42.79
N SER A 494 -41.31 -2.64 -42.83
CA SER A 494 -40.23 -3.34 -42.11
C SER A 494 -40.18 -3.00 -40.62
N PHE A 495 -40.79 -1.87 -40.22
CA PHE A 495 -40.80 -1.37 -38.84
C PHE A 495 -42.10 -1.73 -38.08
N GLU A 496 -43.23 -1.77 -38.78
CA GLU A 496 -44.57 -2.06 -38.25
C GLU A 496 -44.64 -3.26 -37.29
N PRO A 497 -43.91 -4.39 -37.51
CA PRO A 497 -43.92 -5.52 -36.59
C PRO A 497 -43.51 -5.19 -35.14
N VAL A 498 -42.78 -4.08 -34.90
CA VAL A 498 -42.36 -3.68 -33.55
C VAL A 498 -43.54 -3.44 -32.61
N PHE A 499 -44.68 -2.97 -33.13
CA PHE A 499 -45.86 -2.67 -32.31
C PHE A 499 -46.54 -3.93 -31.82
N ASP A 500 -46.55 -4.99 -32.63
CA ASP A 500 -47.04 -6.31 -32.20
C ASP A 500 -46.13 -6.90 -31.13
N ILE A 501 -44.80 -6.76 -31.29
CA ILE A 501 -43.81 -7.19 -30.29
C ILE A 501 -44.00 -6.43 -28.97
N LEU A 502 -44.24 -5.12 -29.01
CA LEU A 502 -44.50 -4.32 -27.80
C LEU A 502 -45.79 -4.72 -27.09
N ASN A 503 -46.85 -5.00 -27.84
CA ASN A 503 -48.12 -5.47 -27.28
C ASN A 503 -47.95 -6.84 -26.62
N GLN A 504 -47.16 -7.73 -27.23
CA GLN A 504 -46.81 -9.01 -26.64
C GLN A 504 -45.96 -8.83 -25.37
N LEU A 505 -44.94 -7.97 -25.40
CA LEU A 505 -44.11 -7.67 -24.22
C LEU A 505 -44.95 -7.16 -23.03
N LYS A 506 -45.88 -6.22 -23.28
CA LYS A 506 -46.78 -5.71 -22.23
C LYS A 506 -47.71 -6.78 -21.69
N SER A 507 -48.18 -7.69 -22.54
CA SER A 507 -49.06 -8.78 -22.16
C SER A 507 -48.32 -9.94 -21.46
N ALA A 508 -47.02 -10.07 -21.74
CA ALA A 508 -46.13 -11.08 -21.18
C ALA A 508 -45.51 -10.66 -19.83
N GLY A 509 -45.73 -9.44 -19.38
CA GLY A 509 -45.27 -8.98 -18.06
C GLY A 509 -45.73 -9.95 -16.97
N ASP A 510 -44.78 -10.64 -16.37
CA ASP A 510 -45.05 -11.70 -15.39
C ASP A 510 -44.55 -11.27 -14.02
N SER A 511 -45.46 -11.24 -13.03
CA SER A 511 -45.11 -11.00 -11.64
C SER A 511 -44.10 -12.05 -11.12
N GLN A 512 -44.08 -13.25 -11.71
CA GLN A 512 -43.10 -14.29 -11.40
C GLN A 512 -41.70 -13.94 -11.92
N GLU A 513 -41.57 -13.42 -13.15
CA GLU A 513 -40.28 -12.96 -13.71
C GLU A 513 -39.72 -11.77 -12.94
N ALA A 514 -40.58 -10.83 -12.53
CA ALA A 514 -40.20 -9.72 -11.67
C ALA A 514 -39.68 -10.21 -10.30
N GLN A 515 -40.36 -11.20 -9.71
CA GLN A 515 -39.90 -11.82 -8.46
C GLN A 515 -38.57 -12.56 -8.64
N GLN A 516 -38.36 -13.25 -9.78
CA GLN A 516 -37.09 -13.89 -10.11
C GLN A 516 -35.94 -12.86 -10.19
N LEU A 517 -36.16 -11.70 -10.81
CA LEU A 517 -35.18 -10.61 -10.84
C LEU A 517 -34.82 -10.10 -9.44
N ARG A 518 -35.80 -9.86 -8.57
CA ARG A 518 -35.52 -9.38 -7.20
C ARG A 518 -34.79 -10.43 -6.36
N VAL A 519 -35.17 -11.69 -6.48
CA VAL A 519 -34.48 -12.80 -5.80
C VAL A 519 -33.05 -12.94 -6.31
N ALA A 520 -32.84 -12.84 -7.63
CA ALA A 520 -31.52 -12.85 -8.24
C ALA A 520 -30.67 -11.67 -7.75
N ALA A 521 -31.21 -10.44 -7.74
CA ALA A 521 -30.51 -9.25 -7.27
C ALA A 521 -30.06 -9.39 -5.80
N GLN A 522 -30.96 -9.85 -4.93
CA GLN A 522 -30.63 -10.13 -3.52
C GLN A 522 -29.56 -11.22 -3.38
N ALA A 523 -29.64 -12.28 -4.19
CA ALA A 523 -28.64 -13.35 -4.17
C ALA A 523 -27.27 -12.87 -4.66
N ILE A 524 -27.23 -12.05 -5.72
CA ILE A 524 -26.02 -11.43 -6.26
C ILE A 524 -25.36 -10.51 -5.21
N GLU A 525 -26.14 -9.62 -4.59
CA GLU A 525 -25.65 -8.72 -3.53
C GLU A 525 -25.09 -9.53 -2.36
N LYS A 526 -25.83 -10.57 -1.93
CA LYS A 526 -25.39 -11.47 -0.87
C LYS A 526 -24.07 -12.16 -1.21
N SER A 527 -23.92 -12.69 -2.42
CA SER A 527 -22.67 -13.33 -2.87
C SER A 527 -21.49 -12.37 -2.90
N LEU A 528 -21.70 -11.10 -3.30
CA LEU A 528 -20.65 -10.08 -3.22
C LEU A 528 -20.24 -9.82 -1.77
N VAL A 529 -21.20 -9.67 -0.87
CA VAL A 529 -20.94 -9.47 0.56
C VAL A 529 -20.23 -10.69 1.17
N GLU A 530 -20.61 -11.91 0.78
CA GLU A 530 -19.95 -13.15 1.22
C GLU A 530 -18.50 -13.24 0.74
N VAL A 531 -18.18 -12.87 -0.51
CA VAL A 531 -16.79 -12.94 -1.00
C VAL A 531 -15.89 -11.88 -0.37
N LEU A 532 -16.42 -10.68 -0.11
CA LEU A 532 -15.70 -9.58 0.54
C LEU A 532 -15.48 -9.87 2.03
N ASN A 533 -16.50 -10.36 2.72
CA ASN A 533 -16.39 -10.70 4.14
C ASN A 533 -15.69 -12.04 4.39
N GLY A 534 -15.70 -12.94 3.41
CA GLY A 534 -15.19 -14.30 3.51
C GLY A 534 -16.07 -15.26 4.33
N TYR A 535 -15.65 -16.51 4.43
CA TYR A 535 -16.33 -17.54 5.22
C TYR A 535 -15.50 -17.98 6.43
N ARG A 536 -16.16 -18.68 7.38
CA ARG A 536 -15.53 -19.22 8.59
C ARG A 536 -15.48 -20.74 8.52
N GLU A 537 -14.28 -21.31 8.45
CA GLU A 537 -14.04 -22.75 8.55
C GLU A 537 -13.93 -23.14 10.03
N ARG A 538 -14.66 -24.18 10.46
CA ARG A 538 -14.57 -24.66 11.85
C ARG A 538 -13.25 -25.38 12.08
N MET A 539 -12.43 -24.83 12.98
CA MET A 539 -11.17 -25.41 13.45
C MET A 539 -11.34 -25.89 14.90
N TYR A 540 -10.90 -27.10 15.22
CA TYR A 540 -10.87 -27.60 16.60
C TYR A 540 -12.19 -27.41 17.39
N VAL A 541 -13.28 -28.02 16.91
CA VAL A 541 -14.64 -28.09 17.51
C VAL A 541 -15.36 -26.74 17.70
N ILE A 542 -14.77 -25.78 18.43
CA ILE A 542 -15.40 -24.51 18.82
C ILE A 542 -14.72 -23.28 18.19
N PHE A 543 -13.54 -23.42 17.58
CA PHE A 543 -12.83 -22.31 16.96
C PHE A 543 -13.12 -22.24 15.47
N TYR A 544 -12.82 -21.09 14.87
CA TYR A 544 -13.06 -20.86 13.45
C TYR A 544 -11.88 -20.10 12.86
N LYS A 545 -11.49 -20.48 11.64
CA LYS A 545 -10.54 -19.75 10.80
C LYS A 545 -11.31 -19.01 9.71
N LYS A 546 -11.00 -17.74 9.51
CA LYS A 546 -11.61 -16.88 8.50
C LYS A 546 -10.80 -16.95 7.20
N HIS A 547 -11.47 -17.29 6.10
CA HIS A 547 -10.90 -17.23 4.76
C HIS A 547 -11.54 -16.07 4.01
N ILE A 548 -10.73 -15.16 3.47
CA ILE A 548 -11.18 -13.95 2.77
C ILE A 548 -10.54 -13.86 1.38
N ASN A 549 -11.18 -13.15 0.44
CA ASN A 549 -10.46 -12.67 -0.73
C ASN A 549 -9.47 -11.57 -0.28
N HIS A 550 -8.20 -11.72 -0.65
CA HIS A 550 -7.14 -10.80 -0.19
C HIS A 550 -7.04 -9.51 -1.01
N GLY A 551 -7.90 -9.35 -2.01
CA GLY A 551 -8.07 -8.16 -2.83
C GLY A 551 -7.33 -8.21 -4.17
N TYR A 552 -7.25 -7.04 -4.81
CA TYR A 552 -6.59 -6.84 -6.09
C TYR A 552 -5.88 -5.48 -6.17
N ILE A 553 -4.94 -5.36 -7.11
CA ILE A 553 -4.36 -4.10 -7.56
C ILE A 553 -4.76 -3.88 -9.01
N LYS A 554 -5.40 -2.75 -9.31
CA LYS A 554 -5.74 -2.31 -10.66
C LYS A 554 -5.23 -0.89 -10.84
N ASP A 555 -4.29 -0.67 -11.77
CA ASP A 555 -3.79 0.66 -12.11
C ASP A 555 -3.31 1.49 -10.90
N ARG A 556 -2.55 0.85 -9.99
CA ARG A 556 -2.02 1.39 -8.72
C ARG A 556 -3.02 1.49 -7.57
N LEU A 557 -4.30 1.27 -7.83
CA LEU A 557 -5.34 1.27 -6.81
C LEU A 557 -5.41 -0.12 -6.16
N LYS A 558 -5.20 -0.17 -4.85
CA LYS A 558 -5.33 -1.38 -4.03
C LYS A 558 -6.74 -1.45 -3.46
N SER A 559 -7.44 -2.55 -3.68
CA SER A 559 -8.83 -2.69 -3.23
C SER A 559 -8.97 -2.58 -1.70
N TRP A 560 -7.96 -3.02 -0.95
CA TRP A 560 -7.95 -3.01 0.51
C TRP A 560 -7.50 -1.67 1.15
N GLU A 561 -7.19 -0.66 0.34
CA GLU A 561 -6.94 0.72 0.82
C GLU A 561 -8.16 1.63 0.60
N GLN A 562 -9.22 1.10 -0.05
CA GLN A 562 -10.46 1.83 -0.37
C GLN A 562 -11.63 1.48 0.57
N GLU A 563 -11.45 0.47 1.42
CA GLU A 563 -12.36 0.07 2.51
C GLU A 563 -11.98 0.78 3.81
#